data_AF-C3W8N9-F1
#
_entry.id   AF-C3W8N9-F1
#
_cell.length_a   1.000
_cell.length_b   1.000
_cell.length_c   1.000
_cell.angle_alpha   90.00
_cell.angle_beta   90.00
_cell.angle_gamma   90.00
#
_symmetry.space_group_name_H-M   'P 1'
#
loop_
_entity.id
_entity.type
_entity.pdbx_description
1 polymer ?
#
loop_
_entity_poly.entity_id
_entity_poly.type
_entity_poly.pdbx_seq_one_letter_code
_entity_poly.pdbx_strand_id
1 'polypeptide(L)'
;DAEKEDPEYELDPFAKYDPQFPRVVRMANLCVVGGHSVNGVAEIHSEIVKQDVFNSFYEMWPTKFQNKTNGVTPRRWIRFCNPELSTIISKWIGSDDWILNTDKLAGLKKFADDEDLQSEWRTAKRNNKMKVVSLIRDKTGYIVSPDAMFDVQVKRIHEYKRQLLNILGIVYRYKKMKEMSAKDRRKSFVPRVCIFGGKAFATYVQAKRIVKFITDVAATVNYDPDIGDLLKVVFVPDYNVSVAETLIPASELSQHISTAGME
;
A
#
# COMPACT_ATOMS: atom_id res chain seq x y z
N ASP A 1 62.67 30.97 -13.97
CA ASP A 1 61.46 30.60 -14.73
C ASP A 1 60.59 29.70 -13.88
N ALA A 2 59.44 30.24 -13.46
CA ALA A 2 58.50 29.59 -12.58
C ALA A 2 57.63 28.62 -13.40
N GLU A 3 57.80 27.31 -13.18
CA GLU A 3 56.80 26.32 -13.53
C GLU A 3 55.59 26.55 -12.64
N LYS A 4 54.57 27.21 -13.19
CA LYS A 4 53.24 27.22 -12.58
C LYS A 4 52.66 25.82 -12.77
N GLU A 5 52.53 25.09 -11.67
CA GLU A 5 51.65 23.93 -11.57
C GLU A 5 50.25 24.36 -12.03
N ASP A 6 49.76 23.70 -13.06
CA ASP A 6 48.38 23.80 -13.53
C ASP A 6 47.47 23.36 -12.37
N PRO A 7 46.51 24.18 -11.91
CA PRO A 7 45.66 23.78 -10.80
C PRO A 7 44.91 22.52 -11.21
N GLU A 8 45.06 21.49 -10.38
CA GLU A 8 44.30 20.25 -10.41
C GLU A 8 42.83 20.60 -10.63
N TYR A 9 42.33 20.43 -11.86
CA TYR A 9 40.90 20.51 -12.13
C TYR A 9 40.28 19.37 -11.33
N GLU A 10 39.71 19.67 -10.17
CA GLU A 10 38.84 18.75 -9.45
C GLU A 10 37.81 18.24 -10.46
N LEU A 11 37.94 16.95 -10.81
CA LEU A 11 37.07 16.25 -11.74
C LEU A 11 35.62 16.53 -11.37
N ASP A 12 34.90 17.15 -12.32
CA ASP A 12 33.48 17.46 -12.22
C ASP A 12 32.70 16.33 -11.51
N PRO A 13 32.09 16.59 -10.33
CA PRO A 13 31.35 15.58 -9.58
C PRO A 13 30.19 14.97 -10.40
N PHE A 14 29.75 15.63 -11.47
CA PHE A 14 28.68 15.18 -12.34
C PHE A 14 29.15 14.28 -13.49
N ALA A 15 30.45 14.21 -13.76
CA ALA A 15 31.02 13.59 -14.95
C ALA A 15 32.16 12.59 -14.66
N LYS A 16 31.97 11.66 -13.72
CA LYS A 16 32.69 10.37 -13.84
C LYS A 16 32.09 9.58 -15.00
N TYR A 17 32.59 9.85 -16.21
CA TYR A 17 32.52 8.90 -17.32
C TYR A 17 33.38 7.71 -16.91
N ASP A 18 32.73 6.61 -16.57
CA ASP A 18 33.42 5.35 -16.38
C ASP A 18 33.46 4.64 -17.74
N PRO A 19 34.65 4.49 -18.37
CA PRO A 19 34.80 3.87 -19.68
C PRO A 19 34.35 2.40 -19.73
N GLN A 20 34.12 1.75 -18.58
CA GLN A 20 33.55 0.40 -18.50
C GLN A 20 32.03 0.37 -18.75
N PHE A 21 31.34 1.51 -18.68
CA PHE A 21 29.91 1.59 -18.90
C PHE A 21 29.56 2.21 -20.26
N PRO A 22 28.45 1.79 -20.88
CA PRO A 22 27.98 2.39 -22.12
C PRO A 22 27.67 3.88 -21.93
N ARG A 23 27.85 4.67 -22.98
CA ARG A 23 27.45 6.07 -22.99
C ARG A 23 25.93 6.17 -22.85
N VAL A 24 25.46 6.87 -21.83
CA VAL A 24 24.03 7.04 -21.52
C VAL A 24 23.73 8.49 -21.17
N VAL A 25 22.48 8.91 -21.41
CA VAL A 25 21.97 10.20 -20.93
C VAL A 25 21.38 10.01 -19.53
N ARG A 26 21.95 10.69 -18.52
CA ARG A 26 21.44 10.67 -17.15
C ARG A 26 20.25 11.62 -17.03
N MET A 27 19.04 11.12 -17.36
CA MET A 27 17.83 11.94 -17.43
C MET A 27 17.53 12.69 -16.14
N ALA A 28 17.77 12.07 -14.97
CA ALA A 28 17.51 12.72 -13.69
C ALA A 28 18.41 13.96 -13.48
N ASN A 29 19.71 13.85 -13.79
CA ASN A 29 20.64 14.98 -13.73
C ASN A 29 20.19 16.10 -14.69
N LEU A 30 19.80 15.73 -15.92
CA LEU A 30 19.28 16.70 -16.90
C LEU A 30 18.04 17.44 -16.36
N CYS A 31 17.12 16.75 -15.69
CA CYS A 31 15.95 17.37 -15.06
C CYS A 31 16.34 18.34 -13.93
N VAL A 32 17.32 17.99 -13.08
CA VAL A 32 17.77 18.87 -11.99
C VAL A 32 18.44 20.13 -12.55
N VAL A 33 19.26 20.00 -13.59
CA VAL A 33 19.93 21.13 -14.25
C VAL A 33 18.93 22.04 -14.96
N GLY A 34 18.04 21.46 -15.78
CA GLY A 34 17.09 22.22 -16.59
C GLY A 34 15.86 22.75 -15.84
N GLY A 35 15.53 22.17 -14.69
CA GLY A 35 14.37 22.56 -13.88
C GLY A 35 14.68 23.69 -12.89
N HIS A 36 13.68 24.53 -12.59
CA HIS A 36 13.79 25.56 -11.54
C HIS A 36 13.53 25.02 -10.13
N SER A 37 12.93 23.82 -10.00
CA SER A 37 12.59 23.20 -8.72
C SER A 37 12.57 21.68 -8.83
N VAL A 38 12.92 21.02 -7.72
CA VAL A 38 12.92 19.57 -7.53
C VAL A 38 12.24 19.28 -6.20
N ASN A 39 11.34 18.29 -6.14
CA ASN A 39 10.70 17.92 -4.89
C ASN A 39 10.71 16.41 -4.64
N GLY A 40 10.87 16.04 -3.38
CA GLY A 40 10.48 14.72 -2.91
C GLY A 40 8.98 14.65 -2.63
N VAL A 41 8.52 13.45 -2.28
CA VAL A 41 7.09 13.09 -2.12
C VAL A 41 6.69 12.74 -0.68
N ALA A 42 7.65 12.85 0.24
CA ALA A 42 7.51 12.74 1.69
C ALA A 42 8.73 13.40 2.33
N GLU A 43 8.63 13.86 3.57
CA GLU A 43 9.73 14.60 4.23
C GLU A 43 11.03 13.80 4.26
N ILE A 44 10.99 12.56 4.75
CA ILE A 44 12.16 11.66 4.81
C ILE A 44 12.72 11.39 3.40
N HIS A 45 11.85 11.18 2.41
CA HIS A 45 12.28 11.00 1.03
C HIS A 45 12.97 12.26 0.48
N SER A 46 12.44 13.44 0.77
CA SER A 46 13.08 14.72 0.40
C SER A 46 14.46 14.87 1.02
N GLU A 47 14.65 14.45 2.27
CA GLU A 47 15.96 14.47 2.91
C GLU A 47 16.95 13.50 2.25
N ILE A 48 16.55 12.26 1.94
CA ILE A 48 17.38 11.31 1.18
C ILE A 48 17.76 11.88 -0.19
N VAL A 49 16.81 12.53 -0.87
CA VAL A 49 17.07 13.18 -2.17
C VAL A 49 18.15 14.27 -2.05
N LYS A 50 18.12 15.07 -0.98
CA LYS A 50 19.10 16.13 -0.73
C LYS A 50 20.46 15.59 -0.24
N GLN A 51 20.46 14.57 0.62
CA GLN A 51 21.65 14.12 1.34
C GLN A 51 22.41 13.02 0.61
N ASP A 52 21.70 12.14 -0.11
CA ASP A 52 22.30 10.96 -0.73
C ASP A 52 22.25 11.00 -2.26
N VAL A 53 21.09 11.29 -2.84
CA VAL A 53 20.87 11.11 -4.29
C VAL A 53 21.42 12.27 -5.12
N PHE A 54 21.15 13.51 -4.70
CA PHE A 54 21.51 14.72 -5.43
C PHE A 54 22.28 15.72 -4.57
N ASN A 55 23.09 15.23 -3.63
CA ASN A 55 23.85 16.05 -2.70
C ASN A 55 24.67 17.16 -3.38
N SER A 56 25.47 16.83 -4.39
CA SER A 56 26.26 17.86 -5.11
C SER A 56 25.39 18.91 -5.82
N PHE A 57 24.22 18.53 -6.33
CA PHE A 57 23.28 19.51 -6.91
C PHE A 57 22.58 20.35 -5.84
N TYR A 58 22.30 19.75 -4.68
CA TYR A 58 21.73 20.44 -3.54
C TYR A 58 22.72 21.47 -2.98
N GLU A 59 24.01 21.13 -2.85
CA GLU A 59 25.06 22.05 -2.45
C GLU A 59 25.18 23.24 -3.42
N MET A 60 25.05 22.99 -4.73
CA MET A 60 25.09 24.04 -5.75
C MET A 60 23.83 24.93 -5.75
N TRP A 61 22.65 24.35 -5.56
CA TRP A 61 21.38 25.07 -5.56
C TRP A 61 20.46 24.66 -4.40
N PRO A 62 20.78 25.06 -3.15
CA PRO A 62 20.05 24.57 -1.96
C PRO A 62 18.56 24.94 -1.99
N THR A 63 18.22 26.10 -2.56
CA THR A 63 16.84 26.61 -2.63
C THR A 63 15.98 25.92 -3.70
N LYS A 64 16.58 25.12 -4.60
CA LYS A 64 15.87 24.39 -5.66
C LYS A 64 15.08 23.19 -5.10
N PHE A 65 15.51 22.62 -3.97
CA PHE A 65 14.97 21.38 -3.43
C PHE A 65 13.88 21.62 -2.39
N GLN A 66 12.74 20.97 -2.57
CA GLN A 66 11.55 21.13 -1.72
C GLN A 66 10.96 19.77 -1.29
N ASN A 67 10.00 19.83 -0.36
CA ASN A 67 9.09 18.72 -0.09
C ASN A 67 7.66 19.09 -0.53
N LYS A 68 6.96 18.09 -1.08
CA LYS A 68 5.52 18.11 -1.36
C LYS A 68 4.99 16.70 -1.06
N THR A 69 4.57 16.48 0.19
CA THR A 69 4.05 15.19 0.63
C THR A 69 2.84 14.79 -0.22
N ASN A 70 2.84 13.55 -0.71
CA ASN A 70 1.75 13.02 -1.52
C ASN A 70 0.40 13.08 -0.80
N GLY A 71 -0.66 13.31 -1.57
CA GLY A 71 -2.04 13.32 -1.08
C GLY A 71 -2.97 12.46 -1.93
N VAL A 72 -4.15 12.18 -1.40
CA VAL A 72 -5.24 11.51 -2.11
C VAL A 72 -6.49 12.38 -2.07
N THR A 73 -7.29 12.35 -3.13
CA THR A 73 -8.54 13.15 -3.18
C THR A 73 -9.62 12.52 -2.28
N PRO A 74 -10.18 13.25 -1.29
CA PRO A 74 -11.25 12.74 -0.44
C PRO A 74 -12.56 12.54 -1.23
N ARG A 75 -12.70 13.17 -2.40
CA ARG A 75 -13.87 13.03 -3.27
C ARG A 75 -14.01 11.59 -3.74
N ARG A 76 -12.96 11.03 -4.36
CA ARG A 76 -12.99 9.64 -4.83
C ARG A 76 -12.90 8.65 -3.67
N TRP A 77 -11.91 8.83 -2.80
CA TRP A 77 -11.48 7.81 -1.83
C TRP A 77 -12.23 7.82 -0.49
N ILE A 78 -13.21 8.72 -0.32
CA ILE A 78 -14.17 8.69 0.78
C ILE A 78 -15.57 8.97 0.24
N ARG A 79 -15.81 10.16 -0.32
CA ARG A 79 -17.15 10.64 -0.69
C ARG A 79 -17.89 9.72 -1.65
N PHE A 80 -17.21 9.27 -2.70
CA PHE A 80 -17.83 8.50 -3.78
C PHE A 80 -17.70 6.99 -3.59
N CYS A 81 -16.54 6.48 -3.15
CA CYS A 81 -16.38 5.04 -2.94
C CYS A 81 -17.06 4.54 -1.66
N ASN A 82 -17.30 5.41 -0.68
CA ASN A 82 -17.93 5.07 0.59
C ASN A 82 -19.06 6.07 0.95
N PRO A 83 -20.15 6.11 0.16
CA PRO A 83 -21.18 7.12 0.30
C PRO A 83 -21.93 7.01 1.63
N GLU A 84 -22.13 5.79 2.15
CA GLU A 84 -22.79 5.55 3.44
C GLU A 84 -21.96 6.13 4.60
N LEU A 85 -20.66 5.83 4.66
CA LEU A 85 -19.77 6.44 5.65
C LEU A 85 -19.71 7.96 5.51
N SER A 86 -19.75 8.46 4.27
CA SER A 86 -19.71 9.90 4.01
C SER A 86 -20.93 10.60 4.60
N THR A 87 -22.13 10.01 4.46
CA THR A 87 -23.35 10.52 5.08
C THR A 87 -23.25 10.51 6.61
N ILE A 88 -22.67 9.45 7.20
CA ILE A 88 -22.42 9.38 8.65
C ILE A 88 -21.47 10.51 9.06
N ILE A 89 -20.33 10.68 8.37
CA ILE A 89 -19.37 11.75 8.67
C ILE A 89 -20.06 13.12 8.64
N SER A 90 -20.84 13.41 7.60
CA SER A 90 -21.53 14.70 7.47
C SER A 90 -22.60 14.91 8.55
N LYS A 91 -23.33 13.86 8.94
CA LYS A 91 -24.28 13.90 10.06
C LYS A 91 -23.59 14.29 11.37
N TRP A 92 -22.49 13.61 11.71
CA TRP A 92 -21.81 13.78 12.99
C TRP A 92 -20.94 15.04 13.08
N ILE A 93 -20.37 15.48 11.94
CA ILE A 93 -19.67 16.76 11.87
C ILE A 93 -20.65 17.95 11.73
N GLY A 94 -21.87 17.69 11.22
CA GLY A 94 -22.90 18.70 10.98
C GLY A 94 -22.74 19.48 9.67
N SER A 95 -21.87 19.03 8.75
CA SER A 95 -21.61 19.69 7.47
C SER A 95 -20.90 18.76 6.48
N ASP A 96 -21.07 19.01 5.18
CA ASP A 96 -20.34 18.37 4.07
C ASP A 96 -18.99 19.05 3.75
N ASP A 97 -18.66 20.15 4.42
CA ASP A 97 -17.44 20.94 4.13
C ASP A 97 -16.14 20.15 4.26
N TRP A 98 -16.15 19.03 4.99
CA TRP A 98 -14.98 18.16 5.14
C TRP A 98 -14.49 17.61 3.79
N ILE A 99 -15.36 17.57 2.77
CA ILE A 99 -15.01 17.12 1.41
C ILE A 99 -13.99 18.07 0.76
N LEU A 100 -14.04 19.36 1.11
CA LEU A 100 -13.12 20.40 0.65
C LEU A 100 -12.00 20.67 1.66
N ASN A 101 -12.27 20.51 2.95
CA ASN A 101 -11.30 20.68 4.03
C ASN A 101 -11.27 19.46 4.97
N THR A 102 -10.35 18.53 4.69
CA THR A 102 -10.24 17.27 5.44
C THR A 102 -9.83 17.44 6.90
N ASP A 103 -9.29 18.60 7.30
CA ASP A 103 -8.92 18.85 8.70
C ASP A 103 -10.15 18.85 9.62
N LYS A 104 -11.34 19.15 9.06
CA LYS A 104 -12.61 19.06 9.79
C LYS A 104 -12.92 17.64 10.28
N LEU A 105 -12.36 16.60 9.66
CA LEU A 105 -12.51 15.20 10.10
C LEU A 105 -11.98 14.98 11.53
N ALA A 106 -11.05 15.83 12.01
CA ALA A 106 -10.60 15.78 13.40
C ALA A 106 -11.73 16.00 14.41
N GLY A 107 -12.84 16.63 14.01
CA GLY A 107 -14.02 16.81 14.85
C GLY A 107 -14.67 15.50 15.31
N LEU A 108 -14.53 14.42 14.53
CA LEU A 108 -15.07 13.09 14.88
C LEU A 108 -14.44 12.50 16.14
N LYS A 109 -13.23 12.94 16.53
CA LYS A 109 -12.56 12.46 17.76
C LYS A 109 -13.41 12.67 19.01
N LYS A 110 -14.26 13.69 19.02
CA LYS A 110 -15.16 14.01 20.15
C LYS A 110 -16.24 12.96 20.37
N PHE A 111 -16.57 12.19 19.33
CA PHE A 111 -17.64 11.19 19.32
C PHE A 111 -17.08 9.76 19.24
N ALA A 112 -15.75 9.58 19.39
CA ALA A 112 -15.13 8.27 19.19
C ALA A 112 -15.67 7.20 20.16
N ASP A 113 -16.03 7.60 21.38
CA ASP A 113 -16.61 6.73 22.42
C ASP A 113 -18.14 6.71 22.41
N ASP A 114 -18.78 7.38 21.45
CA ASP A 114 -20.24 7.40 21.31
C ASP A 114 -20.74 6.09 20.69
N GLU A 115 -21.61 5.36 21.41
CA GLU A 115 -22.09 4.04 21.01
C GLU A 115 -22.95 4.08 19.73
N ASP A 116 -23.69 5.17 19.50
CA ASP A 116 -24.53 5.33 18.31
C ASP A 116 -23.65 5.51 17.08
N LEU A 117 -22.61 6.37 17.17
CA LEU A 117 -21.64 6.52 16.08
C LEU A 117 -20.93 5.20 15.79
N GLN A 118 -20.47 4.48 16.82
CA GLN A 118 -19.81 3.19 16.65
C GLN A 118 -20.73 2.14 16.00
N SER A 119 -22.03 2.16 16.32
CA SER A 119 -23.03 1.28 15.71
C SER A 119 -23.23 1.59 14.22
N GLU A 120 -23.41 2.87 13.87
CA GLU A 120 -23.52 3.31 12.48
C GLU A 120 -22.25 2.98 11.68
N TRP A 121 -21.07 3.22 12.26
CA TRP A 121 -19.79 2.94 11.63
C TRP A 121 -19.59 1.45 11.33
N ARG A 122 -19.93 0.58 12.29
CA ARG A 122 -19.87 -0.88 12.11
C ARG A 122 -20.85 -1.35 11.03
N THR A 123 -22.04 -0.77 10.98
CA THR A 123 -23.06 -1.08 9.95
C THR A 123 -22.55 -0.71 8.56
N ALA A 124 -22.03 0.50 8.38
CA ALA A 124 -21.44 0.92 7.11
C ALA A 124 -20.24 0.06 6.69
N LYS A 125 -19.40 -0.35 7.63
CA LYS A 125 -18.30 -1.29 7.37
C LYS A 125 -18.84 -2.65 6.90
N ARG A 126 -19.82 -3.23 7.59
CA ARG A 126 -20.43 -4.51 7.23
C ARG A 126 -21.05 -4.47 5.84
N ASN A 127 -21.78 -3.41 5.50
CA ASN A 127 -22.38 -3.22 4.18
C ASN A 127 -21.32 -3.17 3.07
N ASN A 128 -20.20 -2.51 3.31
CA ASN A 128 -19.07 -2.53 2.38
C ASN A 128 -18.40 -3.91 2.26
N LYS A 129 -18.27 -4.66 3.36
CA LYS A 129 -17.76 -6.05 3.31
C LYS A 129 -18.64 -6.94 2.44
N MET A 130 -19.97 -6.80 2.51
CA MET A 130 -20.88 -7.55 1.63
C MET A 130 -20.63 -7.30 0.14
N LYS A 131 -20.30 -6.05 -0.25
CA LYS A 131 -19.94 -5.74 -1.64
C LYS A 131 -18.68 -6.49 -2.07
N VAL A 132 -17.68 -6.57 -1.20
CA VAL A 132 -16.45 -7.34 -1.45
C VAL A 132 -16.69 -8.84 -1.46
N VAL A 133 -17.59 -9.37 -0.63
CA VAL A 133 -18.02 -10.78 -0.69
C VAL A 133 -18.58 -11.10 -2.08
N SER A 134 -19.46 -10.25 -2.61
CA SER A 134 -19.98 -10.41 -3.99
C SER A 134 -18.85 -10.33 -5.01
N LEU A 135 -18.00 -9.29 -4.94
CA LEU A 135 -16.88 -9.13 -5.86
C LEU A 135 -15.96 -10.36 -5.89
N ILE A 136 -15.60 -10.90 -4.73
CA ILE A 136 -14.75 -12.08 -4.61
C ILE A 136 -15.43 -13.29 -5.25
N ARG A 137 -16.71 -13.53 -4.92
CA ARG A 137 -17.48 -14.63 -5.51
C ARG A 137 -17.54 -14.52 -7.03
N ASP A 138 -17.86 -13.33 -7.54
CA ASP A 138 -18.08 -13.12 -8.97
C ASP A 138 -16.76 -13.19 -9.77
N LYS A 139 -15.62 -12.81 -9.17
CA LYS A 139 -14.30 -12.83 -9.84
C LYS A 139 -13.52 -14.12 -9.66
N THR A 140 -13.74 -14.86 -8.57
CA THR A 140 -12.89 -16.00 -8.19
C THR A 140 -13.66 -17.29 -7.92
N GLY A 141 -14.99 -17.21 -7.77
CA GLY A 141 -15.83 -18.34 -7.34
C GLY A 141 -15.74 -18.66 -5.85
N TYR A 142 -14.81 -18.07 -5.09
CA TYR A 142 -14.71 -18.31 -3.66
C TYR A 142 -15.83 -17.63 -2.87
N ILE A 143 -16.34 -18.33 -1.88
CA ILE A 143 -17.29 -17.80 -0.89
C ILE A 143 -16.51 -17.51 0.39
N VAL A 144 -16.69 -16.31 0.93
CA VAL A 144 -16.00 -15.86 2.15
C VAL A 144 -17.01 -15.23 3.11
N SER A 145 -16.79 -15.40 4.42
CA SER A 145 -17.69 -14.85 5.44
C SER A 145 -17.44 -13.35 5.66
N PRO A 146 -18.48 -12.49 5.68
CA PRO A 146 -18.36 -11.08 6.04
C PRO A 146 -18.14 -10.86 7.55
N ASP A 147 -18.30 -11.90 8.38
CA ASP A 147 -18.06 -11.83 9.83
C ASP A 147 -16.58 -12.00 10.18
N ALA A 148 -15.80 -12.56 9.25
CA ALA A 148 -14.35 -12.69 9.40
C ALA A 148 -13.63 -11.36 9.13
N MET A 149 -12.47 -11.16 9.77
CA MET A 149 -11.69 -9.94 9.57
C MET A 149 -11.12 -9.87 8.14
N PHE A 150 -11.31 -8.75 7.45
CA PHE A 150 -10.77 -8.52 6.10
C PHE A 150 -9.37 -7.89 6.20
N ASP A 151 -8.36 -8.70 5.95
CA ASP A 151 -6.93 -8.37 5.97
C ASP A 151 -6.39 -8.22 4.55
N VAL A 152 -6.07 -7.00 4.13
CA VAL A 152 -5.90 -6.64 2.72
C VAL A 152 -4.48 -6.20 2.41
N GLN A 153 -3.85 -6.82 1.42
CA GLN A 153 -2.60 -6.36 0.82
C GLN A 153 -2.76 -6.16 -0.69
N VAL A 154 -3.12 -4.94 -1.09
CA VAL A 154 -3.25 -4.56 -2.51
C VAL A 154 -2.23 -3.53 -2.94
N LYS A 155 -1.35 -3.90 -3.88
CA LYS A 155 -0.29 -3.05 -4.49
C LYS A 155 0.44 -3.83 -5.57
N ARG A 156 1.34 -3.17 -6.31
CA ARG A 156 2.27 -3.84 -7.24
C ARG A 156 2.96 -5.03 -6.56
N ILE A 157 3.07 -6.17 -7.26
CA ILE A 157 3.77 -7.34 -6.73
C ILE A 157 5.26 -7.12 -6.93
N HIS A 158 6.01 -7.08 -5.82
CA HIS A 158 7.44 -6.82 -5.83
C HIS A 158 8.09 -7.38 -4.56
N GLU A 159 9.32 -7.88 -4.67
CA GLU A 159 10.05 -8.45 -3.53
C GLU A 159 10.15 -7.48 -2.34
N TYR A 160 10.49 -6.20 -2.56
CA TYR A 160 10.57 -5.21 -1.48
C TYR A 160 9.21 -4.86 -0.84
N LYS A 161 8.09 -5.12 -1.54
CA LYS A 161 6.72 -4.94 -0.99
C LYS A 161 6.27 -6.13 -0.13
N ARG A 162 7.11 -7.16 -0.05
CA ARG A 162 7.04 -8.30 0.88
C ARG A 162 5.69 -9.01 0.93
N GLN A 163 4.99 -9.16 -0.20
CA GLN A 163 3.84 -10.09 -0.28
C GLN A 163 4.25 -11.52 0.09
N LEU A 164 5.51 -11.89 -0.22
CA LEU A 164 6.09 -13.18 0.19
C LEU A 164 6.12 -13.34 1.72
N LEU A 165 6.49 -12.30 2.47
CA LEU A 165 6.48 -12.34 3.94
C LEU A 165 5.06 -12.58 4.47
N ASN A 166 4.07 -11.86 3.91
CA ASN A 166 2.68 -12.02 4.32
C ASN A 166 2.18 -13.44 4.07
N ILE A 167 2.34 -13.97 2.85
CA ILE A 167 1.86 -15.33 2.53
C ILE A 167 2.59 -16.42 3.33
N LEU A 168 3.88 -16.26 3.65
CA LEU A 168 4.58 -17.18 4.56
C LEU A 168 3.99 -17.13 5.99
N GLY A 169 3.63 -15.95 6.49
CA GLY A 169 2.91 -15.80 7.75
C GLY A 169 1.54 -16.50 7.75
N ILE A 170 0.83 -16.45 6.63
CA ILE A 170 -0.45 -17.15 6.45
C ILE A 170 -0.24 -18.67 6.42
N VAL A 171 0.78 -19.16 5.71
CA VAL A 171 1.15 -20.59 5.71
C VAL A 171 1.48 -21.06 7.13
N TYR A 172 2.22 -20.26 7.90
CA TYR A 172 2.50 -20.56 9.30
C TYR A 172 1.22 -20.61 10.15
N ARG A 173 0.31 -19.63 9.97
CA ARG A 173 -1.00 -19.62 10.65
C ARG A 173 -1.81 -20.87 10.34
N TYR A 174 -1.88 -21.25 9.06
CA TYR A 174 -2.57 -22.46 8.60
C TYR A 174 -1.95 -23.73 9.22
N LYS A 175 -0.63 -23.87 9.20
CA LYS A 175 0.08 -24.99 9.84
C LYS A 175 -0.28 -25.09 11.32
N LYS A 176 -0.23 -23.98 12.06
CA LYS A 176 -0.57 -23.95 13.49
C LYS A 176 -2.02 -24.31 13.76
N MET A 177 -2.95 -23.90 12.89
CA MET A 177 -4.33 -24.35 12.98
C MET A 177 -4.45 -25.86 12.79
N LYS A 178 -3.78 -26.45 11.79
CA LYS A 178 -3.86 -27.89 11.51
C LYS A 178 -3.29 -28.77 12.63
N GLU A 179 -2.31 -28.26 13.38
CA GLU A 179 -1.73 -28.93 14.55
C GLU A 179 -2.68 -28.95 15.77
N MET A 180 -3.77 -28.18 15.76
CA MET A 180 -4.72 -28.09 16.87
C MET A 180 -5.99 -28.92 16.65
N SER A 181 -6.62 -29.30 17.76
CA SER A 181 -7.99 -29.83 17.74
C SER A 181 -8.97 -28.78 17.18
N ALA A 182 -10.09 -29.23 16.61
CA ALA A 182 -11.09 -28.31 16.04
C ALA A 182 -11.64 -27.32 17.09
N LYS A 183 -11.80 -27.77 18.35
CA LYS A 183 -12.28 -26.94 19.46
C LYS A 183 -11.27 -25.85 19.83
N ASP A 184 -10.00 -26.23 19.99
CA ASP A 184 -8.95 -25.28 20.40
C ASP A 184 -8.65 -24.28 19.28
N ARG A 185 -8.71 -24.73 18.03
CA ARG A 185 -8.56 -23.88 16.85
C ARG A 185 -9.62 -22.76 16.81
N ARG A 186 -10.90 -23.10 16.99
CA ARG A 186 -12.00 -22.11 17.00
C ARG A 186 -11.89 -21.11 18.14
N LYS A 187 -11.37 -21.52 19.30
CA LYS A 187 -11.17 -20.63 20.46
C LYS A 187 -9.96 -19.70 20.29
N SER A 188 -8.90 -20.19 19.63
CA SER A 188 -7.60 -19.49 19.58
C SER A 188 -7.46 -18.52 18.41
N PHE A 189 -8.30 -18.63 17.37
CA PHE A 189 -8.14 -17.84 16.15
C PHE A 189 -9.40 -17.04 15.82
N VAL A 190 -9.21 -15.74 15.64
CA VAL A 190 -10.20 -14.89 14.98
C VAL A 190 -10.29 -15.27 13.50
N PRO A 191 -11.50 -15.50 12.95
CA PRO A 191 -11.69 -15.77 11.53
C PRO A 191 -11.11 -14.65 10.66
N ARG A 192 -10.42 -15.01 9.57
CA ARG A 192 -9.74 -14.03 8.70
C ARG A 192 -9.88 -14.36 7.22
N VAL A 193 -10.17 -13.35 6.42
CA VAL A 193 -10.07 -13.39 4.96
C VAL A 193 -8.87 -12.56 4.56
N CYS A 194 -7.80 -13.22 4.12
CA CYS A 194 -6.58 -12.59 3.65
C CYS A 194 -6.69 -12.31 2.15
N ILE A 195 -6.81 -11.03 1.78
CA ILE A 195 -7.08 -10.56 0.43
C ILE A 195 -5.82 -9.94 -0.16
N PHE A 196 -5.31 -10.54 -1.23
CA PHE A 196 -4.24 -10.00 -2.05
C PHE A 196 -4.79 -9.40 -3.34
N GLY A 197 -4.09 -8.41 -3.87
CA GLY A 197 -4.36 -7.84 -5.19
C GLY A 197 -3.15 -7.11 -5.73
N GLY A 198 -2.91 -7.23 -7.03
CA GLY A 198 -1.76 -6.58 -7.63
C GLY A 198 -1.41 -7.13 -9.00
N LYS A 199 -0.47 -6.47 -9.66
CA LYS A 199 0.09 -6.89 -10.95
C LYS A 199 1.59 -7.11 -10.80
N ALA A 200 2.08 -8.20 -11.38
CA ALA A 200 3.49 -8.49 -11.57
C ALA A 200 3.89 -8.06 -12.98
N PHE A 201 5.09 -7.51 -13.14
CA PHE A 201 5.62 -7.21 -14.47
C PHE A 201 5.87 -8.53 -15.23
N ALA A 202 5.61 -8.55 -16.55
CA ALA A 202 5.57 -9.80 -17.31
C ALA A 202 6.89 -10.58 -17.29
N THR A 203 8.02 -9.87 -17.31
CA THR A 203 9.38 -10.43 -17.27
C THR A 203 9.90 -10.65 -15.85
N TYR A 204 9.18 -10.20 -14.81
CA TYR A 204 9.64 -10.32 -13.43
C TYR A 204 9.24 -11.69 -12.85
N VAL A 205 10.12 -12.67 -13.07
CA VAL A 205 9.91 -14.08 -12.71
C VAL A 205 9.54 -14.26 -11.23
N GLN A 206 10.27 -13.63 -10.31
CA GLN A 206 10.01 -13.77 -8.87
C GLN A 206 8.65 -13.20 -8.46
N ALA A 207 8.27 -12.04 -9.00
CA ALA A 207 6.94 -11.47 -8.75
C ALA A 207 5.82 -12.40 -9.26
N LYS A 208 5.98 -13.02 -10.44
CA LYS A 208 5.01 -14.01 -10.95
C LYS A 208 4.96 -15.27 -10.08
N ARG A 209 6.11 -15.76 -9.59
CA ARG A 209 6.17 -16.88 -8.64
C ARG A 209 5.45 -16.57 -7.33
N ILE A 210 5.56 -15.35 -6.81
CA ILE A 210 4.81 -14.92 -5.63
C ILE A 210 3.30 -14.95 -5.89
N VAL A 211 2.83 -14.44 -7.04
CA VAL A 211 1.40 -14.55 -7.41
C VAL A 211 0.97 -16.01 -7.43
N LYS A 212 1.72 -16.87 -8.13
CA LYS A 212 1.44 -18.31 -8.21
C LYS A 212 1.40 -18.97 -6.83
N PHE A 213 2.36 -18.67 -5.97
CA PHE A 213 2.41 -19.21 -4.62
C PHE A 213 1.19 -18.80 -3.78
N ILE A 214 0.77 -17.54 -3.85
CA ILE A 214 -0.43 -17.06 -3.16
C ILE A 214 -1.67 -17.81 -3.67
N THR A 215 -1.81 -17.98 -4.98
CA THR A 215 -2.97 -18.69 -5.55
C THR A 215 -2.97 -20.18 -5.22
N ASP A 216 -1.80 -20.82 -5.12
CA ASP A 216 -1.69 -22.23 -4.73
C ASP A 216 -2.03 -22.43 -3.26
N VAL A 217 -1.51 -21.57 -2.38
CA VAL A 217 -1.89 -21.56 -0.96
C VAL A 217 -3.40 -21.30 -0.80
N ALA A 218 -3.96 -20.39 -1.59
CA ALA A 218 -5.40 -20.13 -1.58
C ALA A 218 -6.22 -21.37 -1.96
N ALA A 219 -5.83 -22.09 -3.01
CA ALA A 219 -6.49 -23.34 -3.38
C ALA A 219 -6.42 -24.36 -2.24
N THR A 220 -5.25 -24.57 -1.63
CA THR A 220 -5.13 -25.52 -0.51
C THR A 220 -5.97 -25.12 0.70
N VAL A 221 -5.87 -23.87 1.16
CA VAL A 221 -6.53 -23.41 2.39
C VAL A 221 -8.05 -23.33 2.21
N ASN A 222 -8.52 -22.82 1.07
CA ASN A 222 -9.95 -22.55 0.89
C ASN A 222 -10.79 -23.82 0.76
N TYR A 223 -10.20 -24.93 0.30
CA TYR A 223 -10.85 -26.24 0.16
C TYR A 223 -10.62 -27.18 1.36
N ASP A 224 -9.89 -26.75 2.39
CA ASP A 224 -9.67 -27.57 3.59
C ASP A 224 -10.89 -27.51 4.53
N PRO A 225 -11.68 -28.59 4.67
CA PRO A 225 -12.88 -28.59 5.48
C PRO A 225 -12.59 -28.45 6.98
N ASP A 226 -11.39 -28.82 7.43
CA ASP A 226 -11.01 -28.68 8.84
C ASP A 226 -10.88 -27.20 9.21
N ILE A 227 -10.40 -26.37 8.27
CA ILE A 227 -10.21 -24.93 8.48
C ILE A 227 -11.50 -24.17 8.26
N GLY A 228 -12.26 -24.52 7.21
CA GLY A 228 -13.55 -23.89 6.90
C GLY A 228 -13.41 -22.37 6.71
N ASP A 229 -14.20 -21.59 7.47
CA ASP A 229 -14.22 -20.12 7.40
C ASP A 229 -13.29 -19.43 8.42
N LEU A 230 -12.52 -20.18 9.21
CA LEU A 230 -11.54 -19.59 10.14
C LEU A 230 -10.38 -18.91 9.40
N LEU A 231 -10.08 -19.36 8.19
CA LEU A 231 -9.08 -18.75 7.33
C LEU A 231 -9.47 -18.96 5.87
N LYS A 232 -9.57 -17.86 5.12
CA LYS A 232 -9.66 -17.86 3.66
C LYS A 232 -8.53 -17.01 3.10
N VAL A 233 -8.00 -17.39 1.94
CA VAL A 233 -6.98 -16.62 1.21
C VAL A 233 -7.49 -16.37 -0.19
N VAL A 234 -7.46 -15.12 -0.64
CA VAL A 234 -8.01 -14.73 -1.95
C VAL A 234 -6.99 -13.87 -2.67
N PHE A 235 -6.76 -14.16 -3.95
CA PHE A 235 -6.08 -13.24 -4.87
C PHE A 235 -7.12 -12.62 -5.79
N VAL A 236 -7.41 -11.33 -5.61
CA VAL A 236 -8.36 -10.60 -6.47
C VAL A 236 -7.65 -10.27 -7.80
N PRO A 237 -8.16 -10.78 -8.94
CA PRO A 237 -7.53 -10.58 -10.23
C PRO A 237 -7.69 -9.13 -10.72
N ASP A 238 -6.80 -8.73 -11.61
CA ASP A 238 -6.82 -7.44 -12.31
C ASP A 238 -7.04 -6.21 -11.40
N TYR A 239 -6.25 -6.10 -10.33
CA TYR A 239 -6.33 -4.95 -9.43
C TYR A 239 -6.16 -3.61 -10.18
N ASN A 240 -7.15 -2.74 -10.05
CA ASN A 240 -7.27 -1.44 -10.69
C ASN A 240 -8.06 -0.48 -9.77
N VAL A 241 -8.35 0.74 -10.24
CA VAL A 241 -9.06 1.76 -9.44
C VAL A 241 -10.44 1.28 -9.00
N SER A 242 -11.23 0.65 -9.88
CA SER A 242 -12.57 0.16 -9.56
C SER A 242 -12.57 -0.95 -8.51
N VAL A 243 -11.59 -1.86 -8.60
CA VAL A 243 -11.37 -2.88 -7.55
C VAL A 243 -10.97 -2.21 -6.23
N ALA A 244 -10.09 -1.21 -6.27
CA ALA A 244 -9.68 -0.46 -5.08
C ALA A 244 -10.85 0.29 -4.41
N GLU A 245 -11.72 0.93 -5.20
CA GLU A 245 -12.94 1.61 -4.72
C GLU A 245 -13.90 0.68 -4.01
N THR A 246 -13.83 -0.63 -4.26
CA THR A 246 -14.64 -1.64 -3.57
C THR A 246 -13.91 -2.22 -2.34
N LEU A 247 -12.61 -2.51 -2.47
CA LEU A 247 -11.81 -3.12 -1.39
C LEU A 247 -11.49 -2.16 -0.23
N ILE A 248 -11.15 -0.90 -0.53
CA ILE A 248 -10.74 0.08 0.49
C ILE A 248 -11.85 0.33 1.52
N PRO A 249 -13.12 0.60 1.13
CA PRO A 249 -14.21 0.79 2.10
C PRO A 249 -14.47 -0.43 3.01
N ALA A 250 -14.17 -1.64 2.53
CA ALA A 250 -14.40 -2.89 3.24
C ALA A 250 -13.23 -3.37 4.10
N SER A 251 -12.01 -2.85 3.87
CA SER A 251 -10.81 -3.27 4.60
C SER A 251 -10.91 -2.91 6.08
N GLU A 252 -10.59 -3.88 6.95
CA GLU A 252 -10.48 -3.67 8.41
C GLU A 252 -9.02 -3.61 8.83
N LEU A 253 -8.15 -4.40 8.18
CA LEU A 253 -6.70 -4.32 8.29
C LEU A 253 -6.09 -4.18 6.90
N SER A 254 -5.08 -3.32 6.76
CA SER A 254 -4.32 -3.14 5.51
C SER A 254 -2.82 -3.30 5.73
N GLN A 255 -2.16 -4.06 4.86
CA GLN A 255 -0.76 -4.45 5.00
C GLN A 255 0.17 -3.49 4.24
N HIS A 256 0.90 -2.67 5.00
CA HIS A 256 1.94 -1.75 4.52
C HIS A 256 3.32 -2.16 5.03
N ILE A 257 3.76 -3.33 4.58
CA ILE A 257 4.91 -4.06 5.13
C ILE A 257 6.12 -4.06 4.21
N SER A 258 6.42 -2.98 3.50
CA SER A 258 7.62 -2.95 2.65
C SER A 258 8.90 -2.98 3.51
N THR A 259 10.04 -3.35 2.94
CA THR A 259 11.33 -3.21 3.64
C THR A 259 11.54 -1.73 3.98
N ALA A 260 11.99 -1.42 5.19
CA ALA A 260 12.22 -0.04 5.61
C ALA A 260 13.23 0.66 4.67
N GLY A 261 12.92 1.89 4.25
CA GLY A 261 13.72 2.66 3.29
C GLY A 261 13.43 2.41 1.80
N MET A 262 12.47 1.52 1.47
CA MET A 262 12.16 1.16 0.07
C MET A 262 10.80 1.68 -0.44
N GLU A 263 10.11 2.53 0.32
CA GLU A 263 8.86 3.21 -0.08
C GLU A 263 9.02 4.73 -0.03
#